data_AF-A0A3N1U2C6-F1
#
_entry.id   AF-A0A3N1U2C6-F1
#
_cell.length_a   1.000
_cell.length_b   1.000
_cell.length_c   1.000
_cell.angle_alpha   90.00
_cell.angle_beta   90.00
_cell.angle_gamma   90.00
#
_symmetry.space_group_name_H-M   'P 1'
#
loop_
_entity.id
_entity.type
_entity.pdbx_description
1 polymer ?
#
loop_
_entity_poly.entity_id
_entity_poly.type
_entity_poly.pdbx_seq_one_letter_code
_entity_poly.pdbx_strand_id
1 'polypeptide(L)'
;MSTETVRVVLVAPISQERYFIPRRKRSIAWYAERSLAVADRFTPGAGIEILLYGSGHDGPAVARTELQPQSRASWVQEWATRPNMRRRLLADAVPRSRVEEFFDLTHESLIRSKPLPAAELIVKQVEAAGGAPTLVIFWLDGRSQAREILEVLHASRVENVFWQFFGDESVIDSLWREEKVHKGQFLPHVSFHFNTSWSVRKISKAFSRWHAPRGA
;
A
#
# COMPACT_ATOMS: atom_id res chain seq x y z
N MET A 1 4.89 12.29 28.44
CA MET A 1 4.91 12.50 26.98
C MET A 1 3.67 11.79 26.44
N SER A 2 2.72 12.50 25.86
CA SER A 2 1.64 11.84 25.12
C SER A 2 2.28 11.05 23.98
N THR A 3 2.14 9.73 24.00
CA THR A 3 2.55 8.87 22.89
C THR A 3 1.69 9.23 21.70
N GLU A 4 2.20 10.12 20.84
CA GLU A 4 1.56 10.47 19.59
C GLU A 4 1.35 9.17 18.79
N THR A 5 0.08 8.87 18.49
CA THR A 5 -0.28 7.62 17.82
C THR A 5 0.06 7.77 16.34
N VAL A 6 1.05 7.01 15.87
CA VAL A 6 1.41 6.96 14.45
C VAL A 6 0.43 6.04 13.73
N ARG A 7 -0.18 6.55 12.65
CA ARG A 7 -1.03 5.77 11.75
C ARG A 7 -0.16 5.14 10.66
N VAL A 8 -0.36 3.85 10.40
CA VAL A 8 0.30 3.16 9.28
C VAL A 8 -0.75 2.69 8.28
N VAL A 9 -0.56 3.06 7.02
CA VAL A 9 -1.41 2.66 5.89
C VAL A 9 -0.58 1.84 4.90
N LEU A 10 -0.98 0.61 4.63
CA LEU A 10 -0.45 -0.18 3.52
C LEU A 10 -1.34 0.02 2.29
N VAL A 11 -0.74 0.31 1.15
CA VAL A 11 -1.43 0.36 -0.15
C VAL A 11 -0.86 -0.73 -1.05
N ALA A 12 -1.70 -1.66 -1.48
CA ALA A 12 -1.26 -2.84 -2.22
C ALA A 12 -2.10 -3.11 -3.48
N PRO A 13 -1.46 -3.49 -4.59
CA PRO A 13 -2.15 -3.89 -5.81
C PRO A 13 -2.79 -5.26 -5.68
N ILE A 14 -3.86 -5.46 -6.45
CA ILE A 14 -4.51 -6.77 -6.68
C ILE A 14 -4.26 -7.34 -8.09
N SER A 15 -3.41 -6.66 -8.89
CA SER A 15 -3.19 -6.91 -10.32
C SER A 15 -2.54 -8.25 -10.68
N GLN A 16 -2.16 -9.10 -9.73
CA GLN A 16 -1.51 -10.36 -10.06
C GLN A 16 -1.97 -11.48 -9.15
N GLU A 17 -2.28 -12.64 -9.73
CA GLU A 17 -2.68 -13.84 -8.98
C GLU A 17 -1.66 -14.20 -7.89
N ARG A 18 -0.37 -14.02 -8.18
CA ARG A 18 0.73 -14.32 -7.24
C ARG A 18 0.66 -13.50 -5.95
N TYR A 19 -0.07 -12.37 -5.93
CA TYR A 19 -0.24 -11.52 -4.75
C TYR A 19 -1.14 -12.16 -3.70
N PHE A 20 -1.96 -13.14 -4.10
CA PHE A 20 -2.89 -13.88 -3.27
C PHE A 20 -2.36 -15.24 -2.80
N ILE A 21 -1.04 -15.43 -2.83
CA ILE A 21 -0.36 -16.61 -2.29
C ILE A 21 0.27 -16.20 -0.95
N PRO A 22 -0.38 -16.44 0.21
CA PRO A 22 0.01 -15.80 1.46
C PRO A 22 1.47 -16.02 1.86
N ARG A 23 1.98 -17.25 1.67
CA ARG A 23 3.36 -17.62 2.02
C ARG A 23 4.43 -17.10 1.03
N ARG A 24 4.02 -16.47 -0.07
CA ARG A 24 4.95 -15.96 -1.08
C ARG A 24 5.53 -14.62 -0.64
N LYS A 25 6.83 -14.43 -0.84
CA LYS A 25 7.47 -13.11 -0.70
C LYS A 25 6.82 -12.12 -1.67
N ARG A 26 6.54 -10.90 -1.19
CA ARG A 26 5.79 -9.87 -1.94
C ARG A 26 4.35 -10.31 -2.27
N SER A 27 3.70 -11.09 -1.42
CA SER A 27 2.23 -11.23 -1.43
C SER A 27 1.59 -10.10 -0.63
N ILE A 28 0.27 -9.92 -0.76
CA ILE A 28 -0.49 -8.96 0.07
C ILE A 28 -0.32 -9.30 1.55
N ALA A 29 -0.45 -10.58 1.93
CA ALA A 29 -0.25 -11.04 3.30
C ALA A 29 1.16 -10.72 3.81
N TRP A 30 2.18 -10.98 2.98
CA TRP A 30 3.57 -10.70 3.33
C TRP A 30 3.79 -9.22 3.63
N TYR A 31 3.24 -8.31 2.80
CA TYR A 31 3.34 -6.87 3.06
C TYR A 31 2.52 -6.44 4.27
N ALA A 32 1.32 -6.99 4.47
CA ALA A 32 0.46 -6.66 5.60
C ALA A 32 1.09 -7.02 6.94
N GLU A 33 1.62 -8.23 7.09
CA GLU A 33 2.33 -8.67 8.31
C GLU A 33 3.54 -7.80 8.63
N ARG A 34 4.23 -7.39 7.58
CA ARG A 34 5.45 -6.61 7.65
C ARG A 34 5.16 -5.15 7.98
N SER A 35 4.10 -4.57 7.43
CA SER A 35 3.58 -3.24 7.82
C SER A 35 3.05 -3.24 9.25
N LEU A 36 2.40 -4.32 9.70
CA LEU A 36 1.98 -4.46 11.09
C LEU A 36 3.18 -4.44 12.05
N ALA A 37 4.26 -5.13 11.70
CA ALA A 37 5.52 -5.06 12.45
C ALA A 37 6.21 -3.69 12.40
N VAL A 38 5.90 -2.85 11.40
CA VAL A 38 6.33 -1.44 11.37
C VAL A 38 5.48 -0.61 12.32
N ALA A 39 4.16 -0.79 12.32
CA ALA A 39 3.24 -0.08 13.21
C ALA A 39 3.56 -0.34 14.68
N ASP A 40 3.82 -1.59 15.04
CA ASP A 40 4.14 -2.01 16.42
C ASP A 40 5.40 -1.32 16.98
N ARG A 41 6.32 -0.83 16.12
CA ARG A 41 7.49 -0.06 16.56
C ARG A 41 7.17 1.36 17.02
N PHE A 42 6.04 1.91 16.57
CA PHE A 42 5.65 3.29 16.86
C PHE A 42 4.49 3.34 17.84
N THR A 43 3.52 2.46 17.65
CA THR A 43 2.33 2.34 18.48
C THR A 43 2.11 0.85 18.77
N PRO A 44 2.69 0.30 19.85
CA PRO A 44 2.58 -1.12 20.17
C PRO A 44 1.13 -1.60 20.24
N GLY A 45 0.85 -2.74 19.61
CA GLY A 45 -0.52 -3.29 19.54
C GLY A 45 -1.48 -2.58 18.59
N ALA A 46 -1.07 -1.50 17.90
CA ALA A 46 -1.92 -0.86 16.90
C ALA A 46 -2.08 -1.74 15.65
N GLY A 47 -3.28 -1.70 15.07
CA GLY A 47 -3.55 -2.22 13.74
C GLY A 47 -2.98 -1.35 12.62
N ILE A 48 -3.18 -1.80 11.40
CA ILE A 48 -2.88 -1.03 10.19
C ILE A 48 -4.12 -0.91 9.31
N GLU A 49 -4.24 0.23 8.64
CA GLU A 49 -5.17 0.37 7.53
C GLU A 49 -4.55 -0.21 6.27
N ILE A 50 -5.36 -0.90 5.48
CA ILE A 50 -4.94 -1.49 4.22
C ILE A 50 -5.91 -1.03 3.13
N LEU A 51 -5.35 -0.42 2.09
CA LEU A 51 -6.03 -0.07 0.86
C LEU A 51 -5.57 -1.02 -0.24
N LEU A 52 -6.48 -1.85 -0.71
CA LEU A 52 -6.26 -2.65 -1.91
C LEU A 52 -6.75 -1.85 -3.12
N TYR A 53 -6.00 -1.85 -4.21
CA TYR A 53 -6.39 -1.12 -5.41
C TYR A 53 -6.27 -1.97 -6.67
N GLY A 54 -7.13 -1.70 -7.64
CA GLY A 54 -7.18 -2.41 -8.91
C GLY A 54 -8.40 -2.02 -9.73
N SER A 55 -8.82 -2.93 -10.60
CA SER A 55 -10.04 -2.77 -11.41
C SER A 55 -11.22 -3.40 -10.68
N GLY A 56 -12.25 -2.61 -10.39
CA GLY A 56 -13.58 -3.05 -9.98
C GLY A 56 -14.45 -3.43 -11.17
N HIS A 57 -15.69 -3.80 -10.88
CA HIS A 57 -16.67 -4.17 -11.92
C HIS A 57 -17.04 -3.01 -12.84
N ASP A 58 -17.06 -1.78 -12.33
CA ASP A 58 -17.50 -0.58 -13.05
C ASP A 58 -16.37 0.46 -13.28
N GLY A 59 -15.10 0.06 -13.12
CA GLY A 59 -13.94 0.95 -13.27
C GLY A 59 -12.90 0.79 -12.16
N PRO A 60 -11.97 1.75 -11.98
CA PRO A 60 -10.99 1.70 -10.90
C PRO A 60 -11.66 1.62 -9.52
N ALA A 61 -11.16 0.73 -8.66
CA ALA A 61 -11.71 0.51 -7.32
C ALA A 61 -10.62 0.52 -6.25
N VAL A 62 -11.03 0.90 -5.04
CA VAL A 62 -10.21 0.83 -3.82
C VAL A 62 -11.04 0.18 -2.73
N ALA A 63 -10.56 -0.94 -2.19
CA ALA A 63 -11.16 -1.59 -1.03
C ALA A 63 -10.38 -1.19 0.22
N ARG A 64 -11.11 -0.74 1.24
CA ARG A 64 -10.55 -0.37 2.54
C ARG A 64 -10.83 -1.48 3.54
N THR A 65 -9.79 -1.91 4.24
CA THR A 65 -9.89 -2.86 5.35
C THR A 65 -8.88 -2.51 6.43
N GLU A 66 -9.06 -3.07 7.62
CA GLU A 66 -8.10 -2.96 8.71
C GLU A 66 -7.56 -4.34 9.09
N LEU A 67 -6.28 -4.39 9.45
CA LEU A 67 -5.63 -5.57 10.00
C LEU A 67 -5.20 -5.29 11.44
N GLN A 68 -5.80 -6.00 12.38
CA GLN A 68 -5.41 -5.98 13.79
C GLN A 68 -4.47 -7.15 14.11
N PRO A 69 -3.57 -7.04 15.10
CA PRO A 69 -2.67 -8.12 15.50
C PRO A 69 -3.39 -9.45 15.80
N GLN A 70 -4.53 -9.37 16.50
CA GLN A 70 -5.34 -10.51 16.93
C GLN A 70 -6.17 -11.15 15.81
N SER A 71 -6.46 -10.42 14.72
CA SER A 71 -7.30 -10.91 13.60
C SER A 71 -6.48 -11.33 12.38
N ARG A 72 -5.16 -11.50 12.52
CA ARG A 72 -4.26 -11.74 11.38
C ARG A 72 -4.65 -12.95 10.54
N ALA A 73 -4.93 -14.08 11.18
CA ALA A 73 -5.23 -15.32 10.47
C ALA A 73 -6.53 -15.22 9.67
N SER A 74 -7.60 -14.66 10.25
CA SER A 74 -8.87 -14.46 9.56
C SER A 74 -8.73 -13.43 8.42
N TRP A 75 -8.05 -12.32 8.67
CA TRP A 75 -7.82 -11.29 7.65
C TRP A 75 -7.09 -11.84 6.42
N VAL A 76 -6.06 -12.66 6.61
CA VAL A 76 -5.32 -13.28 5.50
C VAL A 76 -6.22 -14.19 4.65
N GLN A 77 -7.13 -14.93 5.27
CA GLN A 77 -8.08 -15.79 4.54
C GLN A 77 -9.10 -14.96 3.75
N GLU A 78 -9.61 -13.89 4.34
CA GLU A 78 -10.66 -13.05 3.72
C GLU A 78 -10.13 -12.15 2.61
N TRP A 79 -8.93 -11.57 2.79
CA TRP A 79 -8.43 -10.47 1.96
C TRP A 79 -7.16 -10.78 1.17
N ALA A 80 -6.32 -11.70 1.65
CA ALA A 80 -5.01 -11.97 1.04
C ALA A 80 -4.89 -13.35 0.40
N THR A 81 -6.01 -14.09 0.33
CA THR A 81 -6.09 -15.41 -0.27
C THR A 81 -7.17 -15.42 -1.34
N ARG A 82 -6.87 -16.04 -2.48
CA ARG A 82 -7.86 -16.38 -3.50
C ARG A 82 -7.99 -17.89 -3.60
N PRO A 83 -9.20 -18.45 -3.52
CA PRO A 83 -9.41 -19.85 -3.85
C PRO A 83 -8.97 -20.11 -5.29
N ASN A 84 -8.06 -21.06 -5.50
CA ASN A 84 -7.47 -21.41 -6.81
C ASN A 84 -8.54 -21.50 -7.91
N MET A 85 -8.58 -20.54 -8.83
CA MET A 85 -9.53 -20.58 -9.96
C MET A 85 -9.34 -21.81 -10.86
N ARG A 86 -8.11 -22.33 -10.97
CA ARG A 86 -7.76 -23.47 -11.84
C ARG A 86 -8.19 -24.86 -11.32
N ARG A 87 -8.67 -24.98 -10.08
CA ARG A 87 -9.15 -26.25 -9.49
C ARG A 87 -10.67 -26.27 -9.26
N ARG A 88 -11.41 -25.31 -9.83
CA ARG A 88 -12.88 -25.22 -9.75
C ARG A 88 -13.56 -26.23 -10.69
N LEU A 89 -13.24 -27.51 -10.55
CA LEU A 89 -13.80 -28.60 -11.36
C LEU A 89 -15.21 -29.04 -10.91
N LEU A 90 -15.67 -28.60 -9.75
CA LEU A 90 -17.00 -28.89 -9.22
C LEU A 90 -17.64 -27.61 -8.71
N ALA A 91 -18.91 -27.43 -9.08
CA ALA A 91 -19.74 -26.24 -8.85
C ALA A 91 -20.19 -26.08 -7.39
N ASP A 92 -19.36 -26.45 -6.42
CA ASP A 92 -19.62 -26.12 -5.03
C ASP A 92 -19.38 -24.62 -4.87
N ALA A 93 -20.40 -23.91 -4.39
CA ALA A 93 -20.39 -22.48 -4.13
C ALA A 93 -19.40 -22.18 -3.00
N VAL A 94 -18.10 -22.11 -3.33
CA VAL A 94 -17.10 -21.59 -2.42
C VAL A 94 -17.43 -20.11 -2.18
N PRO A 95 -17.55 -19.65 -0.93
CA PRO A 95 -17.80 -18.24 -0.63
C PRO A 95 -16.77 -17.35 -1.34
N ARG A 96 -17.25 -16.30 -2.02
CA ARG A 96 -16.37 -15.28 -2.60
C ARG A 96 -15.51 -14.69 -1.48
N SER A 97 -14.22 -14.54 -1.73
CA SER A 97 -13.38 -13.77 -0.80
C SER A 97 -13.82 -12.30 -0.81
N ARG A 98 -13.53 -11.53 0.25
CA ARG A 98 -13.88 -10.11 0.29
C ARG A 98 -13.32 -9.34 -0.90
N VAL A 99 -12.15 -9.74 -1.42
CA VAL A 99 -11.56 -9.17 -2.63
C VAL A 99 -12.43 -9.40 -3.87
N GLU A 100 -13.02 -10.59 -4.01
CA GLU A 100 -13.92 -10.93 -5.12
C GLU A 100 -15.27 -10.17 -5.06
N GLU A 101 -15.59 -9.49 -3.95
CA GLU A 101 -16.76 -8.59 -3.84
C GLU A 101 -16.47 -7.18 -4.40
N PHE A 102 -15.23 -6.70 -4.31
CA PHE A 102 -14.85 -5.33 -4.70
C PHE A 102 -14.22 -5.25 -6.09
N PHE A 103 -13.59 -6.32 -6.55
CA PHE A 103 -12.73 -6.29 -7.71
C PHE A 103 -13.16 -7.25 -8.80
N ASP A 104 -13.00 -6.81 -10.05
CA ASP A 104 -12.97 -7.73 -11.17
C ASP A 104 -11.60 -8.39 -11.24
N LEU A 105 -11.57 -9.70 -11.00
CA LEU A 105 -10.35 -10.50 -10.95
C LEU A 105 -10.19 -11.40 -12.18
N THR A 106 -10.85 -11.08 -13.30
CA THR A 106 -10.58 -11.67 -14.62
C THR A 106 -9.14 -11.40 -15.07
N HIS A 107 -8.61 -12.24 -15.97
CA HIS A 107 -7.22 -12.10 -16.44
C HIS A 107 -6.93 -10.72 -17.05
N GLU A 108 -7.91 -10.14 -17.75
CA GLU A 108 -7.80 -8.81 -18.35
C GLU A 108 -7.76 -7.69 -17.31
N SER A 109 -8.53 -7.82 -16.22
CA SER A 109 -8.57 -6.85 -15.13
C SER A 109 -7.36 -6.95 -14.21
N LEU A 110 -6.80 -8.16 -14.05
CA LEU A 110 -5.56 -8.37 -13.29
C LEU A 110 -4.39 -7.59 -13.92
N ILE A 111 -4.20 -7.58 -15.23
CA ILE A 111 -3.04 -6.87 -15.83
C ILE A 111 -3.10 -5.32 -15.71
N ARG A 112 -4.19 -4.73 -15.18
CA ARG A 112 -4.39 -3.28 -15.08
C ARG A 112 -4.27 -2.78 -13.63
N SER A 113 -3.12 -2.22 -13.29
CA SER A 113 -2.86 -1.51 -12.02
C SER A 113 -3.43 -0.08 -12.10
N LYS A 114 -4.28 0.33 -11.14
CA LYS A 114 -4.90 1.67 -11.07
C LYS A 114 -4.70 2.29 -9.68
N PRO A 115 -3.49 2.78 -9.37
CA PRO A 115 -3.13 3.22 -8.02
C PRO A 115 -3.61 4.62 -7.64
N LEU A 116 -3.90 5.49 -8.62
CA LEU A 116 -4.22 6.90 -8.37
C LEU A 116 -5.41 7.10 -7.39
N PRO A 117 -6.55 6.39 -7.52
CA PRO A 117 -7.67 6.56 -6.60
C PRO A 117 -7.32 6.23 -5.14
N ALA A 118 -6.36 5.34 -4.90
CA ALA A 118 -5.92 5.02 -3.54
C ALA A 118 -5.09 6.16 -2.93
N ALA A 119 -4.27 6.84 -3.73
CA ALA A 119 -3.52 8.01 -3.27
C ALA A 119 -4.46 9.18 -2.94
N GLU A 120 -5.42 9.47 -3.82
CA GLU A 120 -6.45 10.50 -3.62
C GLU A 120 -7.27 10.25 -2.36
N LEU A 121 -7.67 9.00 -2.12
CA LEU A 121 -8.41 8.61 -0.92
C LEU A 121 -7.62 8.90 0.37
N ILE A 122 -6.32 8.57 0.40
CA ILE A 122 -5.49 8.82 1.58
C ILE A 122 -5.32 10.32 1.82
N VAL A 123 -5.06 11.10 0.76
CA VAL A 123 -4.93 12.57 0.86
C VAL A 123 -6.19 13.14 1.51
N LYS A 124 -7.38 12.81 0.96
CA LYS A 124 -8.66 13.26 1.49
C LYS A 124 -8.87 12.85 2.96
N GLN A 125 -8.47 11.63 3.31
CA GLN A 125 -8.60 11.15 4.69
C GLN A 125 -7.69 11.91 5.66
N VAL A 126 -6.45 12.20 5.26
CA VAL A 126 -5.50 12.87 6.16
C VAL A 126 -5.84 14.35 6.33
N GLU A 127 -6.28 15.01 5.26
CA GLU A 127 -6.83 16.36 5.34
C GLU A 127 -7.99 16.45 6.34
N ALA A 128 -8.84 15.42 6.40
CA ALA A 128 -9.96 15.35 7.34
C ALA A 128 -9.57 14.95 8.78
N ALA A 129 -8.50 14.18 8.96
CA ALA A 129 -8.15 13.53 10.24
C ALA A 129 -7.34 14.40 11.22
N GLY A 130 -6.97 15.63 10.85
CA GLY A 130 -6.50 16.62 11.81
C GLY A 130 -5.13 16.36 12.47
N GLY A 131 -4.13 15.93 11.69
CA GLY A 131 -2.71 16.14 12.06
C GLY A 131 -1.92 14.94 12.59
N ALA A 132 -2.55 13.78 12.85
CA ALA A 132 -1.79 12.59 13.29
C ALA A 132 -0.73 12.16 12.26
N PRO A 133 0.53 11.89 12.65
CA PRO A 133 1.57 11.44 11.73
C PRO A 133 1.17 10.13 11.06
N THR A 134 1.18 10.13 9.73
CA THR A 134 0.79 8.97 8.94
C THR A 134 1.96 8.48 8.12
N LEU A 135 2.29 7.20 8.24
CA LEU A 135 3.22 6.50 7.36
C LEU A 135 2.43 5.71 6.31
N VAL A 136 2.61 6.05 5.04
CA VAL A 136 2.06 5.31 3.91
C VAL A 136 3.13 4.42 3.30
N ILE A 137 2.88 3.11 3.27
CA ILE A 137 3.71 2.11 2.60
C ILE A 137 2.99 1.74 1.30
N PHE A 138 3.44 2.28 0.17
CA PHE A 138 2.75 2.17 -1.10
C PHE A 138 3.50 1.23 -2.05
N TRP A 139 2.88 0.10 -2.40
CA TRP A 139 3.43 -0.78 -3.42
C TRP A 139 2.88 -0.44 -4.79
N LEU A 140 3.74 -0.03 -5.72
CA LEU A 140 3.45 0.22 -7.12
C LEU A 140 3.76 -1.03 -7.98
N ASP A 141 2.85 -1.35 -8.89
CA ASP A 141 3.00 -2.41 -9.90
C ASP A 141 3.27 -1.82 -11.31
N GLY A 142 3.83 -2.65 -12.20
CA GLY A 142 4.53 -2.38 -13.47
C GLY A 142 3.94 -1.45 -14.54
N ARG A 143 2.82 -0.76 -14.29
CA ARG A 143 2.21 0.26 -15.17
C ARG A 143 1.53 1.35 -14.35
N SER A 144 2.25 1.88 -13.36
CA SER A 144 1.67 2.78 -12.37
C SER A 144 1.55 4.22 -12.88
N GLN A 145 0.55 4.94 -12.39
CA GLN A 145 0.33 6.37 -12.57
C GLN A 145 1.23 7.19 -11.63
N ALA A 146 2.54 6.91 -11.64
CA ALA A 146 3.47 7.47 -10.66
C ALA A 146 3.54 9.00 -10.73
N ARG A 147 3.53 9.56 -11.94
CA ARG A 147 3.55 11.02 -12.15
C ARG A 147 2.29 11.65 -11.56
N GLU A 148 1.12 11.15 -11.91
CA GLU A 148 -0.17 11.66 -11.47
C GLU A 148 -0.33 11.56 -9.95
N ILE A 149 0.18 10.48 -9.35
CA ILE A 149 0.22 10.35 -7.88
C ILE A 149 1.06 11.47 -7.28
N LEU A 150 2.27 11.73 -7.81
CA LEU A 150 3.13 12.77 -7.26
C LEU A 150 2.56 14.16 -7.43
N GLU A 151 1.86 14.43 -8.53
CA GLU A 151 1.12 15.67 -8.75
C GLU A 151 0.03 15.86 -7.68
N VAL A 152 -0.76 14.81 -7.39
CA VAL A 152 -1.75 14.83 -6.31
C VAL A 152 -1.09 15.09 -4.95
N LEU A 153 0.01 14.39 -4.64
CA LEU A 153 0.72 14.59 -3.38
C LEU A 153 1.26 16.01 -3.25
N HIS A 154 1.86 16.56 -4.31
CA HIS A 154 2.39 17.91 -4.33
C HIS A 154 1.27 18.96 -4.14
N ALA A 155 0.12 18.77 -4.79
CA ALA A 155 -1.02 19.67 -4.69
C ALA A 155 -1.68 19.67 -3.31
N SER A 156 -1.71 18.51 -2.62
CA SER A 156 -2.38 18.34 -1.33
C SER A 156 -1.80 19.17 -0.18
N ARG A 157 -0.51 19.54 -0.26
CA ARG A 157 0.23 20.23 0.81
C ARG A 157 0.14 19.55 2.19
N VAL A 158 -0.18 18.26 2.25
CA VAL A 158 -0.33 17.52 3.50
C VAL A 158 1.06 17.24 4.08
N GLU A 159 1.37 17.87 5.21
CA GLU A 159 2.72 17.81 5.81
C GLU A 159 2.90 16.71 6.85
N ASN A 160 1.82 16.11 7.36
CA ASN A 160 1.85 15.06 8.38
C ASN A 160 1.84 13.64 7.79
N VAL A 161 2.13 13.48 6.49
CA VAL A 161 2.18 12.17 5.83
C VAL A 161 3.54 11.92 5.21
N PHE A 162 4.12 10.77 5.54
CA PHE A 162 5.33 10.28 4.89
C PHE A 162 5.00 9.10 3.99
N TRP A 163 5.35 9.21 2.71
CA TRP A 163 5.07 8.20 1.69
C TRP A 163 6.33 7.44 1.35
N GLN A 164 6.28 6.11 1.46
CA GLN A 164 7.34 5.21 1.04
C GLN A 164 6.82 4.33 -0.10
N PHE A 165 7.31 4.57 -1.31
CA PHE A 165 6.94 3.82 -2.51
C PHE A 165 7.88 2.64 -2.75
N PHE A 166 7.32 1.49 -3.10
CA PHE A 166 8.03 0.24 -3.41
C PHE A 166 7.58 -0.31 -4.75
N GLY A 167 8.41 -1.11 -5.42
CA GLY A 167 8.03 -1.77 -6.66
C GLY A 167 9.24 -2.15 -7.52
N ASP A 168 8.98 -2.27 -8.82
CA ASP A 168 10.02 -2.33 -9.85
C ASP A 168 10.43 -0.92 -10.27
N GLU A 169 11.72 -0.69 -10.51
CA GLU A 169 12.24 0.61 -10.97
C GLU A 169 11.76 0.94 -12.39
N SER A 170 11.36 -0.06 -13.19
CA SER A 170 10.75 0.19 -14.50
C SER A 170 9.48 1.04 -14.43
N VAL A 171 8.85 1.13 -13.26
CA VAL A 171 7.60 1.86 -13.01
C VAL A 171 7.77 3.38 -13.08
N ILE A 172 8.98 3.88 -12.88
CA ILE A 172 9.31 5.31 -12.70
C ILE A 172 10.50 5.74 -13.57
N ASP A 173 11.08 4.83 -14.35
CA ASP A 173 12.31 5.09 -15.10
C ASP A 173 12.12 6.24 -16.11
N SER A 174 10.93 6.34 -16.71
CA SER A 174 10.55 7.48 -17.55
C SER A 174 10.52 8.79 -16.76
N LEU A 175 9.92 8.78 -15.56
CA LEU A 175 9.84 9.96 -14.68
C LEU A 175 11.24 10.47 -14.31
N TRP A 176 12.18 9.59 -13.97
CA TRP A 176 13.55 9.99 -13.65
C TRP A 176 14.30 10.63 -14.82
N ARG A 177 14.13 10.07 -16.01
CA ARG A 177 14.79 10.57 -17.22
C ARG A 177 14.23 11.91 -17.66
N GLU A 178 12.91 12.06 -17.60
CA GLU A 178 12.20 13.26 -18.06
C GLU A 178 12.41 14.45 -17.12
N GLU A 179 12.31 14.24 -15.80
CA GLU A 179 12.33 15.33 -14.82
C GLU A 179 13.74 15.70 -14.32
N LYS A 180 14.79 14.97 -14.73
CA LYS A 180 16.19 15.12 -14.25
C LYS A 180 16.34 15.08 -12.72
N VAL A 181 15.38 14.47 -12.01
CA VAL A 181 15.40 14.40 -10.55
C VAL A 181 16.36 13.31 -10.08
N HIS A 182 17.15 13.61 -9.05
CA HIS A 182 18.02 12.61 -8.43
C HIS A 182 17.22 11.48 -7.80
N LYS A 183 17.68 10.24 -8.01
CA LYS A 183 17.11 9.02 -7.43
C LYS A 183 16.99 9.18 -5.91
N GLY A 184 15.76 9.26 -5.40
CA GLY A 184 15.49 9.00 -3.97
C GLY A 184 14.54 9.96 -3.26
N GLN A 185 14.42 11.22 -3.70
CA GLN A 185 13.54 12.21 -3.04
C GLN A 185 13.02 13.23 -4.06
N PHE A 186 11.76 13.07 -4.46
CA PHE A 186 11.03 14.03 -5.30
C PHE A 186 10.37 15.12 -4.43
N LEU A 187 9.88 14.74 -3.25
CA LEU A 187 9.35 15.63 -2.21
C LEU A 187 10.01 15.29 -0.86
N PRO A 188 10.12 16.24 0.09
CA PRO A 188 10.74 15.99 1.40
C PRO A 188 10.09 14.87 2.23
N HIS A 189 8.82 14.59 1.96
CA HIS A 189 8.00 13.60 2.65
C HIS A 189 7.72 12.35 1.79
N VAL A 190 8.45 12.18 0.68
CA VAL A 190 8.33 11.03 -0.22
C VAL A 190 9.68 10.33 -0.36
N SER A 191 9.69 9.01 -0.19
CA SER A 191 10.86 8.16 -0.45
C SER A 191 10.52 7.01 -1.39
N PHE A 192 11.52 6.60 -2.16
CA PHE A 192 11.39 5.58 -3.19
C PHE A 192 12.35 4.41 -2.92
N HIS A 193 11.83 3.18 -2.99
CA HIS A 193 12.52 1.95 -2.61
C HIS A 193 12.30 0.85 -3.66
N PHE A 194 12.82 1.06 -4.87
CA PHE A 194 12.69 0.10 -5.98
C PHE A 194 13.83 -0.90 -6.01
N ASN A 195 13.53 -2.13 -6.44
CA ASN A 195 14.51 -3.22 -6.56
C ASN A 195 15.31 -3.52 -5.26
N THR A 196 14.84 -3.02 -4.11
CA THR A 196 15.53 -3.18 -2.82
C THR A 196 14.91 -4.28 -1.96
N SER A 197 15.69 -4.74 -0.97
CA SER A 197 15.19 -5.58 0.10
C SER A 197 14.33 -4.77 1.07
N TRP A 198 13.02 -5.04 1.07
CA TRP A 198 12.06 -4.50 2.02
C TRP A 198 12.38 -5.05 3.42
N SER A 199 12.52 -4.16 4.41
CA SER A 199 12.75 -4.55 5.82
C SER A 199 12.12 -3.53 6.76
N VAL A 200 11.57 -4.05 7.87
CA VAL A 200 10.95 -3.24 8.93
C VAL A 200 11.92 -2.15 9.40
N ARG A 201 13.19 -2.49 9.64
CA ARG A 201 14.21 -1.55 10.11
C ARG A 201 14.42 -0.37 9.16
N LYS A 202 14.53 -0.61 7.85
CA LYS A 202 14.77 0.47 6.87
C LYS A 202 13.57 1.42 6.82
N ILE A 203 12.37 0.87 6.79
CA ILE A 203 11.12 1.63 6.69
C ILE A 203 10.90 2.48 7.93
N SER A 204 11.01 1.88 9.11
CA SER A 204 10.88 2.63 10.35
C SER A 204 11.94 3.70 10.48
N LYS A 205 13.20 3.41 10.10
CA LYS A 205 14.29 4.41 10.17
C LYS A 205 14.05 5.60 9.25
N ALA A 206 13.53 5.40 8.04
CA ALA A 206 13.20 6.49 7.12
C ALA A 206 12.10 7.38 7.71
N PHE A 207 11.03 6.77 8.22
CA PHE A 207 9.93 7.50 8.87
C PHE A 207 10.39 8.28 10.11
N SER A 208 11.13 7.64 11.03
CA SER A 208 11.64 8.31 12.24
C SER A 208 12.53 9.50 11.92
N ARG A 209 13.33 9.43 10.83
CA ARG A 209 14.18 10.55 10.42
C ARG A 209 13.38 11.74 9.89
N TRP A 210 12.28 11.46 9.21
CA TRP A 210 11.38 12.50 8.72
C TRP A 210 10.54 13.11 9.86
N HIS A 211 10.05 12.28 10.78
CA HIS A 211 9.23 12.69 11.92
C HIS A 211 10.04 13.35 13.04
N ALA A 212 11.35 13.11 13.11
CA ALA A 212 12.20 13.74 14.12
C ALA A 212 12.10 15.27 14.05
N PRO A 213 12.03 15.95 15.22
CA PRO A 213 12.01 17.41 15.25
C PRO A 213 13.26 17.95 14.54
N ARG A 214 13.05 18.84 13.57
CA ARG A 214 14.15 19.52 12.86
C ARG A 214 14.78 20.53 13.83
N GLY A 215 15.87 20.14 14.49
CA GLY A 215 16.70 21.05 15.30
C GLY A 215 16.86 20.68 16.78
N ALA A 216 17.21 19.43 17.09
CA ALA A 216 17.83 19.07 18.36
C ALA A 216 19.36 19.07 18.22
#